data_AF-A0A352SWL8-F1
#
_entry.id   AF-A0A352SWL8-F1
#
_cell.length_a   1.000
_cell.length_b   1.000
_cell.length_c   1.000
_cell.angle_alpha   90.00
_cell.angle_beta   90.00
_cell.angle_gamma   90.00
#
_symmetry.space_group_name_H-M   'P 1'
#
loop_
_entity.id
_entity.type
_entity.pdbx_description
1 polymer ?
#
loop_
_entity_poly.entity_id
_entity_poly.type
_entity_poly.pdbx_seq_one_letter_code
_entity_poly.pdbx_strand_id
1 'polypeptide(L)'
;MVKGYREELTDFIFRKEEVYLYKINGFSKSAIIKNPKEFDIRNANKEIVEGLESVNALDIGCSMSAPIHDDDRLIGLINVDSVIHGHVFTERDLALMDQIKFEMELAIRNALAQNRLKYLADYDELTGLINRRLIKKEFDLELERLKIDKNPFCLAMIDIDDFKAINDTYGHYYGDMVLKHFAAVLSRETGIADVAARFAGDEFIVLFGDQNITLAEVKMEGIATAILESGTDIQVRFSYGICEINENNMIGFDKALAVADMRMYASKRVKA
;
A
#
# COMPACT_ATOMS: atom_id res chain seq x y z
N MET A 1 12.01 27.12 -20.46
CA MET A 1 12.51 25.74 -20.38
C MET A 1 12.21 25.25 -18.97
N VAL A 2 11.25 24.35 -18.79
CA VAL A 2 10.96 23.75 -17.47
C VAL A 2 12.01 22.66 -17.26
N LYS A 3 12.83 22.79 -16.20
CA LYS A 3 13.78 21.74 -15.81
C LYS A 3 13.12 20.87 -14.75
N GLY A 4 13.15 19.56 -14.95
CA GLY A 4 12.65 18.59 -13.97
C GLY A 4 13.54 18.48 -12.74
N TYR A 5 13.04 17.74 -11.76
CA TYR A 5 13.74 17.40 -10.52
C TYR A 5 15.01 16.59 -10.78
N ARG A 6 16.07 16.83 -9.99
CA ARG A 6 17.35 16.11 -10.05
C ARG A 6 17.38 15.05 -8.95
N GLU A 7 17.71 13.80 -9.28
CA GLU A 7 17.74 12.69 -8.31
C GLU A 7 18.70 12.96 -7.15
N GLU A 8 19.80 13.68 -7.39
CA GLU A 8 20.77 14.02 -6.35
C GLU A 8 20.19 14.91 -5.23
N LEU A 9 18.98 15.46 -5.43
CA LEU A 9 18.28 16.29 -4.43
C LEU A 9 17.40 15.48 -3.47
N THR A 10 17.23 14.16 -3.66
CA THR A 10 16.36 13.34 -2.77
C THR A 10 16.96 13.11 -1.40
N ASP A 11 18.29 13.18 -1.30
CA ASP A 11 19.02 12.77 -0.10
C ASP A 11 19.13 13.90 0.93
N PHE A 12 18.74 15.13 0.57
CA PHE A 12 18.75 16.27 1.48
C PHE A 12 17.48 16.32 2.33
N ILE A 13 17.63 16.00 3.61
CA ILE A 13 16.55 16.04 4.60
C ILE A 13 16.72 17.30 5.47
N PHE A 14 15.75 18.20 5.40
CA PHE A 14 15.68 19.39 6.24
C PHE A 14 14.81 19.15 7.48
N ARG A 15 15.21 19.72 8.61
CA ARG A 15 14.27 19.92 9.73
C ARG A 15 13.33 21.07 9.38
N LYS A 16 12.09 21.01 9.86
CA LYS A 16 11.10 22.06 9.57
C LYS A 16 11.59 23.46 9.97
N GLU A 17 12.36 23.58 11.06
CA GLU A 17 12.94 24.85 11.55
C GLU A 17 13.97 25.47 10.59
N GLU A 18 14.54 24.66 9.70
CA GLU A 18 15.53 25.05 8.69
C GLU A 18 14.86 25.50 7.40
N VAL A 19 13.55 25.27 7.23
CA VAL A 19 12.78 25.65 6.05
C VAL A 19 12.22 27.06 6.20
N TYR A 20 12.46 27.91 5.20
CA TYR A 20 12.01 29.30 5.15
C TYR A 20 10.54 29.47 5.55
N LEU A 21 9.64 28.76 4.87
CA LEU A 21 8.21 28.96 5.02
C LEU A 21 7.71 28.62 6.43
N TYR A 22 8.28 27.60 7.06
CA TYR A 22 8.00 27.29 8.47
C TYR A 22 8.51 28.40 9.39
N LYS A 23 9.72 28.88 9.15
CA LYS A 23 10.35 29.86 10.03
C LYS A 23 9.60 31.19 10.05
N ILE A 24 9.03 31.60 8.93
CA ILE A 24 8.30 32.87 8.84
C ILE A 24 6.84 32.79 9.24
N ASN A 25 6.17 31.66 9.03
CA ASN A 25 4.73 31.57 9.23
C ASN A 25 4.21 30.18 9.64
N GLY A 26 5.10 29.24 9.97
CA GLY A 26 4.71 27.90 10.41
C GLY A 26 4.02 27.06 9.33
N PHE A 27 4.29 27.31 8.05
CA PHE A 27 3.57 26.73 6.91
C PHE A 27 2.10 27.16 6.80
N SER A 28 1.68 28.26 7.42
CA SER A 28 0.27 28.71 7.38
C SER A 28 -0.15 29.33 6.06
N LYS A 29 0.77 30.01 5.35
CA LYS A 29 0.44 30.76 4.14
C LYS A 29 1.57 30.77 3.14
N SER A 30 1.23 31.04 1.89
CA SER A 30 2.21 31.24 0.81
C SER A 30 3.05 32.49 1.09
N ALA A 31 4.31 32.47 0.66
CA ALA A 31 5.21 33.59 0.85
C ALA A 31 6.33 33.63 -0.18
N ILE A 32 6.92 34.81 -0.33
CA ILE A 32 8.05 35.06 -1.24
C ILE A 32 9.31 35.27 -0.41
N ILE A 33 10.37 34.55 -0.74
CA ILE A 33 11.71 34.79 -0.22
C ILE A 33 12.60 35.42 -1.29
N LYS A 34 13.25 36.52 -0.92
CA LYS A 34 14.37 37.07 -1.67
C LYS A 34 15.64 36.38 -1.22
N ASN A 35 16.50 36.00 -2.15
CA ASN A 35 17.78 35.36 -1.87
C ASN A 35 17.69 34.12 -0.95
N PRO A 36 17.04 33.02 -1.40
CA PRO A 36 16.97 31.76 -0.64
C PRO A 36 18.33 31.27 -0.14
N LYS A 37 19.38 31.40 -0.95
CA LYS A 37 20.74 31.00 -0.59
C LYS A 37 21.22 31.64 0.71
N GLU A 38 21.00 32.93 0.89
CA GLU A 38 21.40 33.64 2.11
C GLU A 38 20.61 33.16 3.33
N PHE A 39 19.34 32.79 3.15
CA PHE A 39 18.56 32.16 4.20
C PHE A 39 19.12 30.78 4.53
N ASP A 40 19.37 29.93 3.55
CA ASP A 40 19.84 28.56 3.79
C ASP A 40 21.20 28.56 4.48
N ILE A 41 22.15 29.40 4.06
CA ILE A 41 23.47 29.56 4.71
C ILE A 41 23.33 29.93 6.20
N ARG A 42 22.33 30.72 6.56
CA ARG A 42 22.13 31.21 7.94
C ARG A 42 21.33 30.24 8.81
N ASN A 43 20.51 29.38 8.21
CA ASN A 43 19.45 28.67 8.92
C ASN A 43 19.51 27.15 8.78
N ALA A 44 20.12 26.61 7.72
CA ALA A 44 20.25 25.18 7.50
C ALA A 44 21.59 24.63 8.02
N ASN A 45 21.68 23.31 8.17
CA ASN A 45 22.93 22.64 8.52
C ASN A 45 23.98 22.87 7.42
N LYS A 46 25.22 23.13 7.82
CA LYS A 46 26.37 23.33 6.94
C LYS A 46 26.56 22.20 5.93
N GLU A 47 26.37 20.94 6.32
CA GLU A 47 26.49 19.79 5.40
C GLU A 47 25.44 19.83 4.28
N ILE A 48 24.21 20.25 4.59
CA ILE A 48 23.14 20.40 3.62
C ILE A 48 23.47 21.54 2.66
N VAL A 49 23.92 22.68 3.18
CA VAL A 49 24.30 23.85 2.37
C VAL A 49 25.44 23.50 1.41
N GLU A 50 26.52 22.87 1.91
CA GLU A 50 27.66 22.45 1.10
C GLU A 50 27.24 21.43 0.02
N GLY A 51 26.37 20.48 0.36
CA GLY A 51 25.83 19.52 -0.59
C GLY A 51 24.99 20.18 -1.68
N LEU A 52 24.10 21.12 -1.34
CA LEU A 52 23.30 21.87 -2.32
C LEU A 52 24.17 22.78 -3.21
N GLU A 53 25.24 23.37 -2.67
CA GLU A 53 26.22 24.12 -3.47
C GLU A 53 26.95 23.22 -4.46
N SER A 54 27.34 22.01 -4.05
CA SER A 54 28.10 21.08 -4.89
C SER A 54 27.34 20.66 -6.16
N VAL A 55 26.00 20.65 -6.12
CA VAL A 55 25.13 20.33 -7.26
C VAL A 55 24.54 21.57 -7.95
N ASN A 56 24.98 22.77 -7.54
CA ASN A 56 24.50 24.06 -8.03
C ASN A 56 22.98 24.26 -7.85
N ALA A 57 22.43 23.83 -6.71
CA ALA A 57 21.01 23.96 -6.38
C ALA A 57 20.64 25.26 -5.64
N LEU A 58 21.63 26.03 -5.17
CA LEU A 58 21.41 27.31 -4.47
C LEU A 58 21.40 28.54 -5.39
N ASP A 59 21.54 28.38 -6.71
CA ASP A 59 21.56 29.49 -7.68
C ASP A 59 20.14 30.01 -7.97
N ILE A 60 19.44 30.43 -6.92
CA ILE A 60 18.06 30.91 -6.95
C ILE A 60 18.05 32.37 -6.50
N GLY A 61 17.55 33.27 -7.34
CA GLY A 61 17.44 34.70 -7.04
C GLY A 61 16.27 35.02 -6.12
N CYS A 62 15.11 34.43 -6.38
CA CYS A 62 13.93 34.50 -5.51
C CYS A 62 13.07 33.25 -5.64
N SER A 63 12.35 32.91 -4.58
CA SER A 63 11.39 31.80 -4.57
C SER A 63 10.05 32.25 -4.04
N MET A 64 8.99 31.66 -4.57
CA MET A 64 7.65 31.71 -4.02
C MET A 64 7.27 30.30 -3.58
N SER A 65 6.86 30.15 -2.33
CA SER A 65 6.53 28.86 -1.74
C SER A 65 5.10 28.88 -1.23
N ALA A 66 4.36 27.81 -1.48
CA ALA A 66 3.00 27.61 -1.01
C ALA A 66 2.90 26.26 -0.28
N PRO A 67 2.31 26.22 0.93
CA PRO A 67 2.13 24.98 1.66
C PRO A 67 0.84 24.30 1.22
N ILE A 68 0.90 22.99 0.96
CA ILE A 68 -0.24 22.16 0.54
C ILE A 68 -0.73 21.37 1.73
N HIS A 69 -1.99 21.56 2.07
CA HIS A 69 -2.65 20.85 3.16
C HIS A 69 -3.77 19.95 2.66
N ASP A 70 -4.00 18.89 3.41
CA ASP A 70 -5.27 18.20 3.44
C ASP A 70 -5.86 18.40 4.84
N ASP A 71 -6.87 19.28 4.92
CA ASP A 71 -7.40 19.82 6.17
C ASP A 71 -6.28 20.50 6.99
N ASP A 72 -6.03 20.06 8.23
CA ASP A 72 -4.97 20.64 9.09
C ASP A 72 -3.60 19.98 8.89
N ARG A 73 -3.51 18.97 8.02
CA ARG A 73 -2.28 18.21 7.80
C ARG A 73 -1.51 18.76 6.60
N LEU A 74 -0.28 19.20 6.82
CA LEU A 74 0.66 19.52 5.74
C LEU A 74 1.01 18.25 4.96
N ILE A 75 0.73 18.25 3.66
CA ILE A 75 1.08 17.20 2.70
C ILE A 75 2.44 17.48 2.05
N GLY A 76 2.73 18.75 1.78
CA GLY A 76 3.99 19.15 1.15
C GLY A 76 4.05 20.64 0.82
N LEU A 77 5.04 21.03 0.03
CA LEU A 77 5.23 22.41 -0.44
C LEU A 77 5.30 22.44 -1.96
N ILE A 78 4.76 23.50 -2.56
CA ILE A 78 5.02 23.88 -3.94
C ILE A 78 5.99 25.05 -3.93
N ASN A 79 7.08 24.94 -4.68
CA ASN A 79 8.04 26.02 -4.88
C ASN A 79 8.07 26.43 -6.35
N VAL A 80 8.12 27.73 -6.58
CA VAL A 80 8.40 28.33 -7.89
C VAL A 80 9.62 29.22 -7.73
N ASP A 81 10.70 28.82 -8.39
CA ASP A 81 12.00 29.46 -8.28
C ASP A 81 12.30 30.30 -9.51
N SER A 82 12.84 31.50 -9.30
CA SER A 82 13.45 32.31 -10.36
C SER A 82 14.96 32.32 -10.17
N VAL A 83 15.69 31.90 -11.19
CA VAL A 83 17.17 31.97 -11.25
C VAL A 83 17.66 33.36 -11.70
N ILE A 84 16.76 34.27 -12.07
CA ILE A 84 17.11 35.62 -12.50
C ILE A 84 17.37 36.48 -11.26
N HIS A 85 18.62 36.87 -11.06
CA HIS A 85 19.02 37.71 -9.94
C HIS A 85 18.47 39.14 -10.12
N GLY A 86 17.90 39.69 -9.04
CA GLY A 86 17.23 41.01 -9.06
C GLY A 86 15.76 40.97 -9.47
N HIS A 87 15.26 39.86 -10.01
CA HIS A 87 13.83 39.61 -10.13
C HIS A 87 13.23 39.28 -8.76
N VAL A 88 12.03 39.74 -8.48
CA VAL A 88 11.27 39.38 -7.28
C VAL A 88 9.82 39.16 -7.70
N PHE A 89 9.25 38.03 -7.29
CA PHE A 89 7.81 37.80 -7.42
C PHE A 89 7.01 38.91 -6.74
N THR A 90 5.84 39.19 -7.30
CA THR A 90 4.94 40.23 -6.82
C THR A 90 3.79 39.63 -6.01
N GLU A 91 3.04 40.48 -5.31
CA GLU A 91 1.78 40.06 -4.66
C GLU A 91 0.76 39.48 -5.65
N ARG A 92 0.82 39.91 -6.93
CA ARG A 92 -0.02 39.34 -7.98
C ARG A 92 0.39 37.89 -8.30
N ASP A 93 1.69 37.61 -8.32
CA ASP A 93 2.20 36.25 -8.51
C ASP A 93 1.83 35.37 -7.31
N LEU A 94 1.89 35.91 -6.10
CA LEU A 94 1.47 35.22 -4.88
C LEU A 94 -0.02 34.88 -4.90
N ALA A 95 -0.88 35.80 -5.37
CA ALA A 95 -2.30 35.54 -5.54
C ALA A 95 -2.57 34.42 -6.58
N LEU A 96 -1.80 34.37 -7.67
CA LEU A 96 -1.88 33.27 -8.65
C LEU A 96 -1.41 31.94 -8.04
N MET A 97 -0.35 31.97 -7.22
CA MET A 97 0.13 30.80 -6.49
C MET A 97 -0.91 30.28 -5.51
N ASP A 98 -1.61 31.15 -4.80
CA ASP A 98 -2.70 30.74 -3.91
C ASP A 98 -3.85 30.06 -4.67
N GLN A 99 -4.16 30.53 -5.90
CA GLN A 99 -5.12 29.84 -6.77
C GLN A 99 -4.62 28.45 -7.19
N ILE A 100 -3.37 28.34 -7.63
CA ILE A 100 -2.77 27.06 -8.03
C ILE A 100 -2.72 26.09 -6.82
N LYS A 101 -2.33 26.60 -5.66
CA LYS A 101 -2.30 25.87 -4.39
C LYS A 101 -3.69 25.28 -4.10
N PHE A 102 -4.74 26.10 -4.16
CA PHE A 102 -6.11 25.64 -3.87
C PHE A 102 -6.57 24.54 -4.83
N GLU A 103 -6.32 24.70 -6.13
CA GLU A 103 -6.66 23.68 -7.13
C GLU A 103 -5.88 22.38 -6.91
N MET A 104 -4.60 22.47 -6.52
CA MET A 104 -3.78 21.30 -6.21
C MET A 104 -4.22 20.61 -4.91
N GLU A 105 -4.55 21.36 -3.85
CA GLU A 105 -5.12 20.80 -2.61
C GLU A 105 -6.40 20.01 -2.92
N LEU A 106 -7.30 20.57 -3.74
CA LEU A 106 -8.53 19.89 -4.16
C LEU A 106 -8.24 18.63 -4.98
N ALA A 107 -7.33 18.71 -5.95
CA ALA A 107 -6.96 17.57 -6.79
C ALA A 107 -6.32 16.43 -5.97
N ILE A 108 -5.42 16.76 -5.05
CA ILE A 108 -4.77 15.81 -4.14
C ILE A 108 -5.81 15.16 -3.24
N ARG A 109 -6.69 15.95 -2.61
CA ARG A 109 -7.78 15.41 -1.77
C ARG A 109 -8.67 14.45 -2.53
N ASN A 110 -9.07 14.81 -3.74
CA ASN A 110 -9.89 13.95 -4.59
C ASN A 110 -9.17 12.63 -4.93
N ALA A 111 -7.88 12.69 -5.28
CA ALA A 111 -7.08 11.50 -5.57
C ALA A 111 -6.91 10.60 -4.33
N LEU A 112 -6.63 11.19 -3.16
CA LEU A 112 -6.53 10.47 -1.89
C LEU A 112 -7.86 9.80 -1.51
N ALA A 113 -8.98 10.52 -1.64
CA ALA A 113 -10.31 9.97 -1.39
C ALA A 113 -10.65 8.83 -2.35
N GLN A 114 -10.35 8.97 -3.64
CA GLN A 114 -10.54 7.90 -4.63
C GLN A 114 -9.68 6.67 -4.33
N ASN A 115 -8.41 6.86 -3.97
CA ASN A 115 -7.53 5.77 -3.56
C ASN A 115 -8.03 5.08 -2.29
N ARG A 116 -8.53 5.84 -1.31
CA ARG A 116 -9.11 5.28 -0.09
C ARG A 116 -10.38 4.49 -0.39
N LEU A 117 -11.27 5.01 -1.24
CA LEU A 117 -12.46 4.30 -1.69
C LEU A 117 -12.10 3.01 -2.44
N LYS A 118 -11.10 3.06 -3.30
CA LYS A 118 -10.60 1.88 -4.01
C LYS A 118 -10.07 0.83 -3.02
N TYR A 119 -9.24 1.26 -2.07
CA TYR A 119 -8.70 0.39 -1.02
C TYR A 119 -9.83 -0.25 -0.20
N LEU A 120 -10.77 0.54 0.33
CA LEU A 120 -11.90 0.03 1.11
C LEU A 120 -12.77 -0.95 0.31
N ALA A 121 -12.85 -0.74 -1.01
CA ALA A 121 -13.64 -1.60 -1.87
C ALA A 121 -12.90 -2.88 -2.29
N ASP A 122 -11.57 -2.94 -2.16
CA ASP A 122 -10.73 -4.06 -2.60
C ASP A 122 -10.11 -4.87 -1.44
N TYR A 123 -10.06 -4.32 -0.22
CA TYR A 123 -9.43 -4.94 0.96
C TYR A 123 -10.44 -5.19 2.09
N ASP A 124 -10.21 -6.23 2.88
CA ASP A 124 -10.95 -6.52 4.11
C ASP A 124 -10.43 -5.66 5.26
N GLU A 125 -11.31 -4.90 5.91
CA GLU A 125 -10.92 -3.92 6.93
C GLU A 125 -10.30 -4.55 8.18
N LEU A 126 -10.70 -5.78 8.53
CA LEU A 126 -10.21 -6.43 9.74
C LEU A 126 -8.81 -6.98 9.53
N THR A 127 -8.60 -7.70 8.43
CA THR A 127 -7.40 -8.50 8.17
C THR A 127 -6.36 -7.80 7.31
N GLY A 128 -6.76 -6.79 6.54
CA GLY A 128 -5.90 -6.10 5.57
C GLY A 128 -5.58 -6.91 4.31
N LEU A 129 -6.06 -8.15 4.20
CA LEU A 129 -5.99 -8.94 2.97
C LEU A 129 -6.94 -8.36 1.92
N ILE A 130 -6.77 -8.79 0.67
CA ILE A 130 -7.76 -8.45 -0.35
C ILE A 130 -9.10 -9.14 -0.04
N ASN A 131 -10.20 -8.55 -0.49
CA ASN A 131 -11.52 -9.10 -0.26
C ASN A 131 -11.98 -10.00 -1.40
N ARG A 132 -13.16 -10.62 -1.21
CA ARG A 132 -13.84 -11.45 -2.21
C ARG A 132 -13.97 -10.81 -3.60
N ARG A 133 -14.13 -9.49 -3.68
CA ARG A 133 -14.28 -8.78 -4.96
C ARG A 133 -12.97 -8.76 -5.74
N LEU A 134 -11.87 -8.44 -5.06
CA LEU A 134 -10.58 -8.33 -5.72
C LEU A 134 -10.01 -9.71 -6.08
N ILE A 135 -10.15 -10.73 -5.22
CA ILE A 135 -9.61 -12.07 -5.54
C ILE A 135 -10.25 -12.69 -6.79
N LYS A 136 -11.52 -12.36 -7.08
CA LYS A 136 -12.17 -12.79 -8.33
C LYS A 136 -11.53 -12.14 -9.56
N LYS A 137 -11.13 -10.87 -9.47
CA LYS A 137 -10.41 -10.18 -10.55
C LYS A 137 -9.01 -10.75 -10.74
N GLU A 138 -8.30 -11.02 -9.64
CA GLU A 138 -6.97 -11.64 -9.70
C GLU A 138 -7.04 -13.04 -10.34
N PHE A 139 -8.08 -13.81 -10.03
CA PHE A 139 -8.32 -15.09 -10.72
C PHE A 139 -8.50 -14.92 -12.22
N ASP A 140 -9.30 -13.95 -12.66
CA ASP A 140 -9.51 -13.70 -14.08
C ASP A 140 -8.20 -13.29 -14.77
N LEU A 141 -7.32 -12.53 -14.09
CA LEU A 141 -5.98 -12.19 -14.59
C LEU A 141 -5.08 -13.42 -14.74
N GLU A 142 -5.05 -14.31 -13.75
CA GLU A 142 -4.29 -15.57 -13.83
C GLU A 142 -4.84 -16.49 -14.93
N LEU A 143 -6.15 -16.49 -15.17
CA LEU A 143 -6.75 -17.22 -16.27
C LEU A 143 -6.31 -16.67 -17.64
N GLU A 144 -6.17 -15.35 -17.80
CA GLU A 144 -5.60 -14.75 -19.00
C GLU A 144 -4.10 -15.07 -19.17
N ARG A 145 -3.33 -15.08 -18.08
CA ARG A 145 -1.91 -15.48 -18.11
C ARG A 145 -1.73 -16.93 -18.52
N LEU A 146 -2.55 -17.84 -17.97
CA LEU A 146 -2.55 -19.25 -18.35
C LEU A 146 -2.75 -19.45 -19.86
N LYS A 147 -3.57 -18.63 -20.53
CA LYS A 147 -3.75 -18.72 -22.00
C LYS A 147 -2.49 -18.40 -22.79
N ILE A 148 -1.61 -17.57 -22.24
CA ILE A 148 -0.40 -17.07 -22.90
C ILE A 148 0.78 -17.98 -22.53
N ASP A 149 1.03 -18.14 -21.24
CA ASP A 149 2.24 -18.75 -20.70
C ASP A 149 2.10 -20.27 -20.51
N LYS A 150 0.86 -20.77 -20.48
CA LYS A 150 0.50 -22.19 -20.30
C LYS A 150 0.93 -22.79 -18.96
N ASN A 151 1.39 -21.95 -18.04
CA ASN A 151 1.70 -22.36 -16.69
C ASN A 151 0.41 -22.54 -15.88
N PRO A 152 0.24 -23.67 -15.17
CA PRO A 152 -0.91 -23.85 -14.29
C PRO A 152 -0.86 -22.88 -13.11
N PHE A 153 -2.02 -22.62 -12.53
CA PHE A 153 -2.14 -21.91 -11.25
C PHE A 153 -3.14 -22.65 -10.36
N CYS A 154 -3.10 -22.41 -9.05
CA CYS A 154 -3.96 -23.08 -8.10
C CYS A 154 -4.80 -22.11 -7.28
N LEU A 155 -6.04 -22.49 -6.99
CA LEU A 155 -6.91 -21.83 -6.01
C LEU A 155 -7.05 -22.75 -4.80
N ALA A 156 -6.63 -22.28 -3.63
CA ALA A 156 -6.89 -22.93 -2.35
C ALA A 156 -8.01 -22.22 -1.61
N MET A 157 -9.03 -22.96 -1.19
CA MET A 157 -10.05 -22.52 -0.23
C MET A 157 -9.63 -22.99 1.16
N ILE A 158 -9.73 -22.12 2.15
CA ILE A 158 -9.26 -22.33 3.52
C ILE A 158 -10.37 -21.93 4.49
N ASP A 159 -10.53 -22.70 5.57
CA ASP A 159 -11.49 -22.43 6.64
C ASP A 159 -10.83 -22.71 7.99
N ILE A 160 -10.93 -21.77 8.94
CA ILE A 160 -10.37 -21.94 10.29
C ILE A 160 -11.19 -22.98 11.05
N ASP A 161 -10.53 -24.02 11.55
CA ASP A 161 -11.20 -25.10 12.28
C ASP A 161 -11.73 -24.57 13.62
N ASP A 162 -12.98 -24.93 13.95
CA ASP A 162 -13.67 -24.58 15.21
C ASP A 162 -13.69 -23.10 15.58
N PHE A 163 -13.63 -22.18 14.60
CA PHE A 163 -13.62 -20.73 14.86
C PHE A 163 -14.83 -20.25 15.68
N LYS A 164 -16.01 -20.85 15.47
CA LYS A 164 -17.18 -20.56 16.30
C LYS A 164 -16.95 -20.90 17.76
N ALA A 165 -16.32 -22.04 18.07
CA ALA A 165 -16.01 -22.43 19.44
C ALA A 165 -14.98 -21.48 20.09
N ILE A 166 -14.02 -20.97 19.30
CA ILE A 166 -13.10 -19.90 19.74
C ILE A 166 -13.89 -18.64 20.14
N ASN A 167 -14.81 -18.18 19.29
CA ASN A 167 -15.67 -17.04 19.60
C ASN A 167 -16.55 -17.28 20.82
N ASP A 168 -17.15 -18.46 20.94
CA ASP A 168 -18.06 -18.80 22.05
C ASP A 168 -17.28 -18.90 23.39
N THR A 169 -16.01 -19.30 23.35
CA THR A 169 -15.16 -19.50 24.55
C THR A 169 -14.45 -18.21 24.99
N TYR A 170 -13.87 -17.47 24.03
CA TYR A 170 -13.01 -16.32 24.31
C TYR A 170 -13.66 -14.97 23.96
N GLY A 171 -14.80 -14.99 23.27
CA GLY A 171 -15.49 -13.80 22.80
C GLY A 171 -14.96 -13.27 21.45
N HIS A 172 -15.78 -12.47 20.78
CA HIS A 172 -15.51 -11.95 19.44
C HIS A 172 -14.21 -11.14 19.32
N TYR A 173 -13.80 -10.42 20.38
CA TYR A 173 -12.54 -9.69 20.38
C TYR A 173 -11.33 -10.60 20.14
N TYR A 174 -11.31 -11.78 20.77
CA TYR A 174 -10.24 -12.75 20.56
C TYR A 174 -10.38 -13.48 19.22
N GLY A 175 -11.61 -13.72 18.74
CA GLY A 175 -11.85 -14.21 17.39
C GLY A 175 -11.29 -13.28 16.32
N ASP A 176 -11.51 -11.97 16.45
CA ASP A 176 -10.93 -10.95 15.58
C ASP A 176 -9.40 -10.97 15.61
N MET A 177 -8.81 -11.24 16.77
CA MET A 177 -7.36 -11.37 16.91
C MET A 177 -6.82 -12.61 16.23
N VAL A 178 -7.53 -13.74 16.32
CA VAL A 178 -7.22 -14.96 15.56
C VAL A 178 -7.26 -14.69 14.06
N LEU A 179 -8.28 -13.99 13.55
CA LEU A 179 -8.39 -13.67 12.13
C LEU A 179 -7.25 -12.76 11.64
N LYS A 180 -6.91 -11.71 12.41
CA LYS A 180 -5.79 -10.81 12.07
C LYS A 180 -4.46 -11.55 12.07
N HIS A 181 -4.25 -12.41 13.06
CA HIS A 181 -3.04 -13.20 13.16
C HIS A 181 -2.91 -14.20 12.01
N PHE A 182 -3.99 -14.94 11.73
CA PHE A 182 -4.06 -15.86 10.60
C PHE A 182 -3.74 -15.16 9.29
N ALA A 183 -4.36 -14.01 9.04
CA ALA A 183 -4.12 -13.20 7.86
C ALA A 183 -2.67 -12.70 7.76
N ALA A 184 -2.06 -12.28 8.87
CA ALA A 184 -0.68 -11.82 8.90
C ALA A 184 0.30 -12.96 8.56
N VAL A 185 0.06 -14.16 9.07
CA VAL A 185 0.86 -15.35 8.70
C VAL A 185 0.63 -15.68 7.22
N LEU A 186 -0.61 -15.76 6.78
CA LEU A 186 -0.96 -16.07 5.39
C LEU A 186 -0.26 -15.10 4.43
N SER A 187 -0.34 -13.80 4.68
CA SER A 187 0.30 -12.77 3.86
C SER A 187 1.83 -12.86 3.82
N ARG A 188 2.46 -13.34 4.90
CA ARG A 188 3.92 -13.48 4.99
C ARG A 188 4.41 -14.71 4.24
N GLU A 189 3.66 -15.80 4.33
CA GLU A 189 4.00 -17.08 3.70
C GLU A 189 3.62 -17.11 2.20
N THR A 190 2.66 -16.30 1.78
CA THR A 190 2.38 -16.05 0.35
C THR A 190 3.44 -15.15 -0.25
N GLY A 191 4.11 -15.60 -1.31
CA GLY A 191 5.15 -14.83 -1.99
C GLY A 191 4.59 -13.73 -2.91
N ILE A 192 5.47 -12.99 -3.58
CA ILE A 192 5.09 -11.88 -4.49
C ILE A 192 4.15 -12.33 -5.63
N ALA A 193 4.25 -13.58 -6.06
CA ALA A 193 3.43 -14.15 -7.12
C ALA A 193 2.11 -14.77 -6.64
N ASP A 194 1.90 -14.86 -5.32
CA ASP A 194 0.69 -15.43 -4.74
C ASP A 194 -0.20 -14.31 -4.19
N VAL A 195 -1.50 -14.59 -4.09
CA VAL A 195 -2.46 -13.62 -3.56
C VAL A 195 -3.34 -14.27 -2.49
N ALA A 196 -3.32 -13.72 -1.28
CA ALA A 196 -4.17 -14.13 -0.17
C ALA A 196 -5.35 -13.19 0.02
N ALA A 197 -6.54 -13.74 0.23
CA ALA A 197 -7.78 -13.02 0.42
C ALA A 197 -8.58 -13.54 1.61
N ARG A 198 -9.32 -12.66 2.26
CA ARG A 198 -10.42 -13.06 3.14
C ARG A 198 -11.70 -13.12 2.31
N PHE A 199 -12.31 -14.30 2.24
CA PHE A 199 -13.47 -14.54 1.39
C PHE A 199 -14.80 -14.22 2.09
N ALA A 200 -15.00 -14.75 3.30
CA ALA A 200 -16.14 -14.46 4.17
C ALA A 200 -15.85 -14.99 5.58
N GLY A 201 -16.25 -14.28 6.65
CA GLY A 201 -16.14 -14.82 8.02
C GLY A 201 -14.71 -15.29 8.37
N ASP A 202 -14.55 -16.60 8.57
CA ASP A 202 -13.33 -17.37 8.84
C ASP A 202 -12.75 -18.10 7.62
N GLU A 203 -13.32 -17.85 6.44
CA GLU A 203 -12.89 -18.40 5.16
C GLU A 203 -11.88 -17.50 4.46
N PHE A 204 -10.82 -18.11 3.96
CA PHE A 204 -9.74 -17.47 3.21
C PHE A 204 -9.52 -18.16 1.88
N ILE A 205 -8.99 -17.43 0.90
CA ILE A 205 -8.57 -17.98 -0.38
C ILE A 205 -7.11 -17.61 -0.62
N VAL A 206 -6.34 -18.55 -1.18
CA VAL A 206 -5.03 -18.25 -1.76
C VAL A 206 -5.04 -18.62 -3.24
N LEU A 207 -4.59 -17.69 -4.09
CA LEU A 207 -4.23 -17.96 -5.48
C LEU A 207 -2.71 -18.13 -5.57
N PHE A 208 -2.27 -19.30 -6.01
CA PHE A 208 -0.87 -19.60 -6.28
C PHE A 208 -0.61 -19.48 -7.78
N GLY A 209 0.05 -18.41 -8.20
CA GLY A 209 0.42 -18.18 -9.61
C GLY A 209 1.58 -19.07 -10.04
N ASP A 210 1.59 -19.48 -11.31
CA ASP A 210 2.65 -20.31 -11.93
C ASP A 210 3.00 -21.60 -11.16
N GLN A 211 2.00 -22.23 -10.54
CA GLN A 211 2.19 -23.43 -9.70
C GLN A 211 1.16 -24.52 -9.98
N ASN A 212 1.67 -25.75 -10.04
CA ASN A 212 0.85 -26.96 -10.03
C ASN A 212 0.42 -27.33 -8.60
N ILE A 213 -0.50 -28.28 -8.50
CA ILE A 213 -1.08 -28.70 -7.22
C ILE A 213 -0.04 -29.21 -6.22
N THR A 214 1.02 -29.88 -6.70
CA THR A 214 2.07 -30.42 -5.82
C THR A 214 2.83 -29.30 -5.10
N LEU A 215 3.17 -28.23 -5.81
CA LEU A 215 3.84 -27.07 -5.21
C LEU A 215 2.90 -26.29 -4.29
N ALA A 216 1.63 -26.16 -4.68
CA ALA A 216 0.61 -25.52 -3.87
C ALA A 216 0.39 -26.27 -2.53
N GLU A 217 0.37 -27.61 -2.55
CA GLU A 217 0.29 -28.44 -1.33
C GLU A 217 1.49 -28.19 -0.40
N VAL A 218 2.72 -28.19 -0.92
CA VAL A 218 3.92 -27.91 -0.13
C VAL A 218 3.84 -26.53 0.55
N LYS A 219 3.35 -25.51 -0.17
CA LYS A 219 3.15 -24.18 0.41
C LYS A 219 2.08 -24.18 1.50
N MET A 220 0.96 -24.88 1.27
CA MET A 220 -0.10 -25.00 2.28
C MET A 220 0.37 -25.72 3.54
N GLU A 221 1.22 -26.75 3.42
CA GLU A 221 1.87 -27.40 4.56
C GLU A 221 2.83 -26.45 5.30
N GLY A 222 3.58 -25.62 4.56
CA GLY A 222 4.42 -24.57 5.12
C GLY A 222 3.61 -23.54 5.91
N ILE A 223 2.49 -23.06 5.35
CA ILE A 223 1.55 -22.16 6.00
C ILE A 223 0.98 -22.79 7.28
N ALA A 224 0.62 -24.08 7.23
CA ALA A 224 0.13 -24.81 8.40
C ALA A 224 1.16 -24.87 9.53
N THR A 225 2.42 -25.13 9.18
CA THR A 225 3.53 -25.15 10.13
C THR A 225 3.77 -23.76 10.72
N ALA A 226 3.82 -22.72 9.89
CA ALA A 226 4.03 -21.35 10.32
C ALA A 226 2.92 -20.84 11.26
N ILE A 227 1.66 -21.24 11.03
CA ILE A 227 0.54 -20.90 11.92
C ILE A 227 0.71 -21.60 13.27
N LEU A 228 1.11 -22.86 13.30
CA LEU A 228 1.34 -23.59 14.56
C LEU A 228 2.51 -23.02 15.37
N GLU A 229 3.57 -22.57 14.72
CA GLU A 229 4.79 -22.04 15.37
C GLU A 229 4.71 -20.56 15.76
N SER A 230 3.67 -19.87 15.32
CA SER A 230 3.52 -18.42 15.48
C SER A 230 3.28 -17.92 16.93
N GLY A 231 3.25 -18.82 17.93
CA GLY A 231 3.37 -18.47 19.35
C GLY A 231 2.15 -17.76 19.96
N THR A 232 0.95 -17.99 19.44
CA THR A 232 -0.29 -17.45 20.02
C THR A 232 -0.81 -18.32 21.17
N ASP A 233 -1.48 -17.70 22.15
CA ASP A 233 -2.08 -18.40 23.30
C ASP A 233 -3.22 -19.36 22.88
N ILE A 234 -3.78 -19.16 21.69
CA ILE A 234 -4.85 -19.99 21.13
C ILE A 234 -4.27 -20.76 19.95
N GLN A 235 -4.18 -22.09 20.07
CA GLN A 235 -3.72 -22.93 18.98
C GLN A 235 -4.76 -22.94 17.85
N VAL A 236 -4.42 -22.34 16.71
CA VAL A 236 -5.29 -22.28 15.52
C VAL A 236 -4.93 -23.40 14.56
N ARG A 237 -5.96 -24.10 14.07
CA ARG A 237 -5.87 -25.07 12.98
C ARG A 237 -6.79 -24.63 11.85
N PHE A 238 -6.55 -25.16 10.65
CA PHE A 238 -7.42 -24.91 9.51
C PHE A 238 -7.47 -26.12 8.58
N SER A 239 -8.55 -26.15 7.82
CA SER A 239 -8.77 -27.08 6.73
C SER A 239 -8.67 -26.34 5.42
N TYR A 240 -8.18 -27.01 4.38
CA TYR A 240 -8.06 -26.41 3.06
C TYR A 240 -8.31 -27.44 1.96
N GLY A 241 -8.65 -26.95 0.77
CA GLY A 241 -8.78 -27.74 -0.44
C GLY A 241 -8.30 -26.95 -1.65
N ILE A 242 -7.53 -27.59 -2.52
CA ILE A 242 -6.88 -26.95 -3.67
C ILE A 242 -7.56 -27.38 -4.95
N CYS A 243 -7.79 -26.45 -5.88
CA CYS A 243 -8.18 -26.70 -7.25
C CYS A 243 -7.07 -26.19 -8.18
N GLU A 244 -6.51 -27.05 -9.02
CA GLU A 244 -5.55 -26.66 -10.06
C GLU A 244 -6.29 -26.29 -11.35
N ILE A 245 -5.86 -25.19 -11.97
CA ILE A 245 -6.33 -24.71 -13.25
C ILE A 245 -5.15 -24.75 -14.24
N ASN A 246 -5.35 -25.39 -15.38
CA ASN A 246 -4.36 -25.63 -16.43
C ASN A 246 -5.05 -25.61 -17.82
N GLU A 247 -4.27 -25.77 -18.90
CA GLU A 247 -4.77 -25.71 -20.29
C GLU A 247 -5.93 -26.69 -20.56
N ASN A 248 -6.00 -27.81 -19.85
CA ASN A 248 -7.00 -28.86 -20.08
C ASN A 248 -8.29 -28.66 -19.27
N ASN A 249 -8.30 -27.74 -18.29
CA ASN A 249 -9.43 -27.56 -17.37
C ASN A 249 -9.71 -26.08 -17.05
N MET A 250 -9.57 -25.19 -18.03
CA MET A 250 -9.87 -23.76 -17.90
C MET A 250 -11.33 -23.51 -17.48
N ILE A 251 -11.55 -23.34 -16.18
CA ILE A 251 -12.85 -23.10 -15.56
C ILE A 251 -12.87 -21.71 -14.90
N GLY A 252 -14.04 -21.10 -14.83
CA GLY A 252 -14.21 -19.82 -14.14
C GLY A 252 -14.15 -19.95 -12.62
N PHE A 253 -13.94 -18.80 -11.96
CA PHE A 253 -13.75 -18.68 -10.50
C PHE A 253 -14.78 -19.47 -9.68
N ASP A 254 -16.07 -19.31 -9.97
CA ASP A 254 -17.13 -19.91 -9.15
C ASP A 254 -17.10 -21.46 -9.21
N LYS A 255 -16.65 -22.05 -10.33
CA LYS A 255 -16.50 -23.50 -10.46
C LYS A 255 -15.21 -24.00 -9.82
N ALA A 256 -14.10 -23.26 -9.95
CA ALA A 256 -12.85 -23.57 -9.27
C ALA A 256 -13.03 -23.54 -7.74
N LEU A 257 -13.70 -22.51 -7.23
CA LEU A 257 -14.04 -22.35 -5.84
C LEU A 257 -14.90 -23.52 -5.32
N ALA A 258 -15.92 -23.94 -6.07
CA ALA A 258 -16.76 -25.08 -5.68
C ALA A 258 -15.97 -26.40 -5.59
N VAL A 259 -14.97 -26.60 -6.45
CA VAL A 259 -14.08 -27.78 -6.38
C VAL A 259 -13.15 -27.71 -5.17
N ALA A 260 -12.58 -26.53 -4.91
CA ALA A 260 -11.71 -26.29 -3.75
C ALA A 260 -12.47 -26.47 -2.43
N ASP A 261 -13.68 -25.90 -2.32
CA ASP A 261 -14.58 -26.03 -1.17
C ASP A 261 -14.97 -27.49 -0.90
N MET A 262 -15.35 -28.24 -1.93
CA MET A 262 -15.64 -29.67 -1.79
C MET A 262 -14.45 -30.46 -1.22
N ARG A 263 -13.23 -30.15 -1.69
CA ARG A 263 -12.00 -30.79 -1.21
C ARG A 263 -11.66 -30.38 0.22
N MET A 264 -11.86 -29.12 0.57
CA MET A 264 -11.71 -28.59 1.92
C MET A 264 -12.65 -29.30 2.90
N TYR A 265 -13.93 -29.41 2.53
CA TYR A 265 -14.92 -30.08 3.35
C TYR A 265 -14.58 -31.56 3.56
N ALA A 266 -14.09 -32.25 2.52
CA ALA A 266 -13.60 -33.62 2.65
C ALA A 266 -12.41 -33.74 3.61
N SER A 267 -11.45 -32.80 3.54
CA SER A 267 -10.30 -32.73 4.45
C SER A 267 -10.72 -32.53 5.90
N LYS A 268 -11.68 -31.62 6.14
CA LYS A 268 -12.20 -31.31 7.48
C LYS A 268 -12.83 -32.53 8.16
N ARG A 269 -13.56 -33.36 7.41
CA ARG A 269 -14.20 -34.59 7.93
C ARG A 269 -13.23 -35.70 8.32
N VAL A 270 -12.01 -35.70 7.78
CA VAL A 270 -10.98 -36.69 8.14
C VAL A 270 -10.24 -36.31 9.42
N LYS A 271 -10.20 -35.00 9.74
CA LYS A 271 -9.54 -34.46 10.94
C LYS A 271 -10.44 -34.42 12.18
N ALA A 272 -11.75 -34.38 12.00
CA ALA A 272 -12.77 -34.40 13.06
C ALA A 272 -13.02 -35.81 13.61
#